data_AF-A0A9X2WK10-F1
#
_entry.id   AF-A0A9X2WK10-F1
#
_cell.length_a   1.000
_cell.length_b   1.000
_cell.length_c   1.000
_cell.angle_alpha   90.00
_cell.angle_beta   90.00
_cell.angle_gamma   90.00
#
_symmetry.space_group_name_H-M   'P 1'
#
loop_
_entity.id
_entity.type
_entity.pdbx_description
1 polymer ?
#
loop_
_entity_poly.entity_id
_entity_poly.type
_entity_poly.pdbx_seq_one_letter_code
_entity_poly.pdbx_strand_id
1 'polypeptide(L)' 'MKHKLLWFSGLLLIIGIAFGYIEITYYQYLDEKNVLIESVFLPLSMLFVFLGALGVFLFIIRAIWLILKKT' A
#
# COMPACT_ATOMS: atom_id res chain seq x y z
N MET A 1 4.18 -9.21 -20.05
CA MET A 1 4.20 -9.43 -18.58
C MET A 1 5.09 -8.45 -17.80
N LYS A 2 6.09 -7.78 -18.41
CA LYS A 2 7.09 -6.94 -17.70
C LYS A 2 6.52 -5.79 -16.85
N HIS A 3 5.38 -5.23 -17.22
CA HIS A 3 4.73 -4.12 -16.48
C HIS A 3 3.56 -4.56 -15.59
N LYS A 4 3.13 -5.83 -15.66
CA LYS A 4 1.96 -6.31 -14.89
C LYS A 4 2.21 -6.22 -13.38
N LEU A 5 3.43 -6.53 -12.94
CA LEU A 5 3.82 -6.41 -11.53
C LEU A 5 3.73 -4.95 -11.07
N LEU A 6 4.35 -4.01 -11.80
CA LEU A 6 4.28 -2.58 -11.46
C LEU A 6 2.85 -2.05 -11.42
N TRP A 7 2.03 -2.42 -12.41
CA TRP A 7 0.64 -2.00 -12.46
C TRP A 7 -0.15 -2.52 -11.26
N PHE A 8 0.02 -3.79 -10.91
CA PHE A 8 -0.62 -4.38 -9.74
C PHE A 8 -0.14 -3.74 -8.44
N SER A 9 1.17 -3.53 -8.28
CA SER A 9 1.75 -2.82 -7.14
C SER A 9 1.21 -1.40 -7.01
N GLY A 10 1.10 -0.67 -8.13
CA GLY A 10 0.52 0.67 -8.18
C GLY A 10 -0.95 0.67 -7.76
N LEU A 11 -1.75 -0.28 -8.24
CA LEU A 11 -3.13 -0.44 -7.81
C LEU A 11 -3.25 -0.73 -6.30
N LEU A 12 -2.43 -1.62 -5.76
CA LEU A 12 -2.40 -1.92 -4.32
C LEU A 12 -2.06 -0.66 -3.52
N LEU A 13 -1.08 0.13 -3.94
CA LEU A 13 -0.74 1.39 -3.28
C LEU A 13 -1.91 2.38 -3.30
N ILE A 14 -2.57 2.56 -4.45
CA ILE A 14 -3.72 3.46 -4.57
C ILE A 14 -4.86 3.01 -3.65
N ILE A 15 -5.17 1.71 -3.62
CA ILE A 15 -6.20 1.14 -2.76
C ILE A 15 -5.84 1.32 -1.27
N GLY A 16 -4.59 1.05 -0.90
CA GLY A 16 -4.11 1.23 0.47
C GLY A 16 -4.23 2.69 0.94
N ILE A 17 -3.79 3.64 0.11
CA ILE A 17 -3.93 5.08 0.39
C ILE A 17 -5.41 5.46 0.51
N ALA A 18 -6.28 4.95 -0.35
CA ALA A 18 -7.71 5.22 -0.28
C ALA A 18 -8.33 4.72 1.04
N PHE A 19 -7.96 3.52 1.50
CA PHE A 19 -8.40 3.04 2.81
C PHE A 19 -7.84 3.84 3.97
N GLY A 20 -6.58 4.28 3.91
CA GLY A 20 -6.00 5.18 4.91
C GLY A 20 -6.73 6.53 4.95
N TYR A 21 -7.11 7.06 3.79
CA TYR A 21 -7.89 8.29 3.72
C TYR A 21 -9.29 8.12 4.33
N ILE A 22 -9.97 7.00 4.06
CA ILE A 22 -11.26 6.67 4.66
C ILE A 22 -11.14 6.54 6.18
N GLU A 23 -10.09 5.87 6.67
CA GLU A 23 -9.83 5.72 8.11
C GLU A 23 -9.74 7.07 8.80
N ILE A 24 -8.87 7.95 8.30
CA ILE A 24 -8.62 9.27 8.89
C ILE A 24 -9.89 10.14 8.85
N THR A 25 -10.66 10.04 7.76
CA THR A 25 -11.83 10.90 7.54
C THR A 25 -13.05 10.45 8.37
N TYR A 26 -13.26 9.14 8.52
CA TYR A 26 -14.52 8.60 9.04
C TYR A 26 -14.40 7.78 10.31
N TYR A 27 -13.21 7.32 10.69
CA TYR A 27 -13.04 6.38 11.81
C TYR A 27 -12.08 6.89 12.88
N GLN A 28 -11.27 7.90 12.56
CA GLN A 28 -10.32 8.50 13.50
C GLN A 28 -10.95 9.56 14.42
N TYR A 29 -11.98 9.17 15.17
CA TYR A 29 -12.57 9.97 16.24
C TYR A 29 -12.88 9.14 17.48
N LEU A 30 -13.13 9.83 18.60
CA LEU A 30 -13.46 9.22 19.88
C LEU A 30 -14.98 9.11 20.03
N ASP A 31 -15.45 7.91 20.41
CA ASP A 31 -16.82 7.65 20.83
C ASP A 31 -17.15 8.36 22.16
N GLU A 32 -18.43 8.39 22.55
CA GLU A 32 -18.97 8.87 23.83
C GLU A 32 -18.23 8.31 25.05
N LYS A 33 -17.63 7.13 24.93
CA LYS A 33 -16.81 6.48 25.96
C LYS A 33 -15.33 6.90 25.95
N ASN A 34 -14.95 7.89 25.14
CA ASN A 34 -13.58 8.28 24.85
C ASN A 34 -12.72 7.12 24.31
N VAL A 35 -13.33 6.19 23.59
CA VAL A 35 -12.66 5.06 22.96
C VAL A 35 -12.56 5.32 21.46
N LEU A 36 -11.40 5.02 20.88
CA LEU A 36 -11.22 5.10 19.43
C LEU A 36 -12.09 4.02 18.76
N ILE A 37 -12.86 4.40 17.74
CA ILE A 37 -13.68 3.43 17.03
C ILE A 37 -12.78 2.49 16.23
N GLU A 38 -12.93 1.19 16.47
CA GLU A 38 -12.20 0.19 15.72
C GLU A 38 -12.74 0.08 14.30
N SER A 39 -11.81 0.05 13.35
CA SER A 39 -12.10 -0.02 11.93
C SER A 39 -11.13 -1.00 11.26
N VAL A 40 -11.62 -1.70 10.25
CA VAL A 40 -10.80 -2.59 9.42
C VAL A 40 -9.97 -1.83 8.37
N PHE A 41 -10.28 -0.55 8.13
CA PHE A 41 -9.65 0.25 7.09
C PHE A 41 -8.18 0.54 7.40
N LEU A 42 -7.80 0.74 8.67
CA LEU A 42 -6.40 0.93 9.06
C LEU A 42 -5.55 -0.33 8.80
N PRO A 43 -5.90 -1.54 9.30
CA PRO A 43 -5.19 -2.77 8.95
C PRO A 43 -5.11 -3.03 7.44
N LEU A 44 -6.21 -2.83 6.71
CA LEU A 44 -6.25 -3.03 5.26
C LEU A 44 -5.34 -2.04 4.52
N SER A 45 -5.39 -0.76 4.92
CA SER A 45 -4.50 0.28 4.40
C SER A 45 -3.03 -0.13 4.53
N MET A 46 -2.62 -0.51 5.75
CA MET A 46 -1.25 -0.95 6.03
C MET A 46 -0.86 -2.16 5.17
N LEU A 47 -1.72 -3.17 5.07
CA LEU A 47 -1.47 -4.38 4.29
C LEU A 47 -1.27 -4.05 2.80
N PHE A 48 -2.16 -3.25 2.21
CA PHE A 48 -2.10 -2.93 0.78
C PHE A 48 -0.94 -2.00 0.44
N VAL A 49 -0.66 -1.01 1.29
CA VAL A 49 0.53 -0.15 1.15
C VAL A 49 1.79 -1.01 1.22
N PHE A 50 1.89 -1.91 2.19
CA PHE A 50 3.05 -2.79 2.35
C PHE A 50 3.26 -3.70 1.14
N LEU A 51 2.23 -4.41 0.69
CA LEU A 51 2.32 -5.29 -0.48
C LEU A 51 2.65 -4.53 -1.76
N GLY A 52 2.04 -3.36 -1.95
CA GLY A 52 2.33 -2.48 -3.08
C GLY A 52 3.77 -1.99 -3.07
N ALA A 53 4.27 -1.53 -1.91
CA ALA A 53 5.64 -1.07 -1.75
C ALA A 53 6.65 -2.21 -1.98
N LEU A 54 6.38 -3.41 -1.45
CA LEU A 54 7.20 -4.59 -1.68
C LEU A 54 7.27 -4.95 -3.17
N GLY A 55 6.15 -4.90 -3.88
CA GLY A 55 6.11 -5.17 -5.31
C GLY A 55 6.89 -4.14 -6.15
N VAL A 56 6.84 -2.85 -5.77
CA VAL A 56 7.68 -1.81 -6.39
C VAL A 56 9.16 -2.04 -6.09
N PHE A 57 9.50 -2.35 -4.84
CA PHE A 57 10.87 -2.63 -4.41
C PHE A 57 11.50 -3.79 -5.18
N LEU A 58 10.79 -4.91 -5.32
CA LEU A 58 11.23 -6.06 -6.12
C LEU A 58 11.43 -5.71 -7.60
N PHE A 59 10.55 -4.86 -8.15
CA PHE A 59 10.72 -4.37 -9.52
C PHE A 59 12.00 -3.55 -9.68
N ILE A 60 12.29 -2.65 -8.73
CA ILE A 60 13.50 -1.82 -8.74
C ILE A 60 14.75 -2.69 -8.67
N ILE A 61 14.81 -3.66 -7.74
CA ILE A 61 15.94 -4.60 -7.64
C ILE A 61 16.16 -5.31 -8.97
N ARG A 62 15.08 -5.83 -9.58
CA ARG A 62 15.16 -6.51 -10.86
C ARG A 62 15.65 -5.58 -11.98
N ALA A 63 15.21 -4.33 -12.00
CA ALA A 63 15.64 -3.34 -12.98
C ALA A 63 17.15 -3.05 -12.84
N ILE A 64 17.63 -2.82 -11.62
CA ILE A 64 19.05 -2.61 -11.33
C ILE A 64 19.88 -3.83 -11.75
N TRP A 65 19.45 -5.04 -11.38
CA TRP A 65 20.14 -6.27 -11.76
C TRP A 65 20.27 -6.46 -13.27
N LEU A 66 19.20 -6.14 -14.02
CA LEU A 66 19.21 -6.22 -15.48
C LEU A 66 20.14 -5.19 -16.12
N ILE A 67 20.26 -3.99 -15.53
CA ILE A 67 21.20 -2.97 -15.98
C ILE A 67 22.63 -3.45 -15.74
N LEU A 68 22.94 -3.92 -14.52
CA LEU A 68 24.27 -4.42 -14.16
C LEU A 68 24.73 -5.62 -14.99
N LYS A 69 23.81 -6.52 -15.38
CA LYS A 69 24.14 -7.68 -16.23
C LYS A 69 24.35 -7.31 -17.70
N LYS A 70 23.82 -6.17 -18.14
CA LYS A 70 23.90 -5.71 -19.53
C LYS A 70 25.18 -4.89 -19.79
N THR A 71 25.77 -4.35 -18.73
CA THR A 71 27.13 -3.80 -18.68
C THR A 71 28.15 -4.93 -18.58
#